data_AF-A0A399XAY5-F1
#
_entry.id   AF-A0A399XAY5-F1
#
_cell.length_a   1.000
_cell.length_b   1.000
_cell.length_c   1.000
_cell.angle_alpha   90.00
_cell.angle_beta   90.00
_cell.angle_gamma   90.00
#
_symmetry.space_group_name_H-M   'P 1'
#
loop_
_entity.id
_entity.type
_entity.pdbx_description
1 polymer ?
#
loop_
_entity_poly.entity_id
_entity_poly.type
_entity_poly.pdbx_seq_one_letter_code
_entity_poly.pdbx_strand_id
1 'polypeptide(L)' 'MKTFKKLLLIFGICLTYLVMIAVTYHAVARVYRTNDPASAKKVVLLTFFADLFLFGGSGYLIYKLKIPLDQK' A
#
# COMPACT_ATOMS: atom_id res chain seq x y z
N MET A 1 -21.18 -9.51 6.85
CA MET A 1 -20.88 -9.08 5.47
C MET A 1 -21.00 -10.28 4.52
N LYS A 2 -21.54 -10.15 3.28
CA LYS A 2 -21.58 -11.29 2.32
C LYS A 2 -20.15 -11.79 2.02
N THR A 3 -19.94 -13.11 1.95
CA THR A 3 -18.62 -13.76 1.77
C THR A 3 -17.81 -13.17 0.61
N PHE A 4 -18.47 -12.93 -0.53
CA PHE A 4 -17.87 -12.28 -1.70
C PHE A 4 -17.26 -10.91 -1.39
N LYS A 5 -17.94 -10.05 -0.60
CA LYS A 5 -17.38 -8.75 -0.20
C LYS A 5 -16.18 -8.90 0.74
N LYS A 6 -16.13 -9.96 1.55
CA LYS A 6 -14.99 -10.25 2.45
C LYS A 6 -13.76 -10.69 1.65
N LEU A 7 -13.95 -11.57 0.66
CA LEU A 7 -12.91 -11.96 -0.30
C LEU A 7 -12.38 -10.76 -1.08
N LEU A 8 -13.26 -9.87 -1.57
CA LEU A 8 -12.87 -8.68 -2.32
C LEU A 8 -12.04 -7.70 -1.47
N LEU A 9 -12.38 -7.49 -0.20
CA LEU A 9 -11.55 -6.69 0.73
C LEU A 9 -10.17 -7.32 0.98
N ILE A 10 -10.10 -8.64 1.21
CA ILE A 10 -8.83 -9.36 1.41
C ILE A 10 -7.95 -9.25 0.15
N PHE A 11 -8.53 -9.50 -1.03
CA PHE A 11 -7.85 -9.32 -2.31
C PHE A 11 -7.32 -7.90 -2.49
N GLY A 12 -8.12 -6.89 -2.14
CA GLY A 12 -7.69 -5.48 -2.15
C GLY A 12 -6.46 -5.24 -1.27
N ILE A 13 -6.46 -5.75 -0.03
CA ILE A 13 -5.31 -5.62 0.89
C ILE A 13 -4.06 -6.31 0.31
N CYS A 14 -4.18 -7.54 -0.20
CA CYS A 14 -3.07 -8.26 -0.82
C CYS A 14 -2.52 -7.53 -2.05
N LEU A 15 -3.40 -7.00 -2.91
CA LEU A 15 -3.03 -6.23 -4.09
C LEU A 15 -2.31 -4.94 -3.70
N THR A 16 -2.79 -4.21 -2.69
CA THR A 16 -2.11 -3.03 -2.13
C THR A 16 -0.69 -3.35 -1.70
N TYR A 17 -0.48 -4.47 -1.00
CA TYR A 17 0.84 -4.87 -0.54
C TYR A 17 1.81 -5.21 -1.69
N LEU A 18 1.33 -5.89 -2.74
CA LEU A 18 2.11 -6.16 -3.95
C LEU A 18 2.49 -4.86 -4.68
N VAL A 19 1.58 -3.89 -4.76
CA VAL A 19 1.83 -2.57 -5.37
C VAL A 19 2.90 -1.81 -4.58
N MET A 20 2.84 -1.79 -3.25
CA MET A 20 3.87 -1.16 -2.41
C MET A 20 5.24 -1.76 -2.71
N ILE A 21 5.41 -3.10 -2.63
CA ILE A 21 6.68 -3.77 -2.94
C ILE A 21 7.22 -3.39 -4.33
N ALA A 22 6.36 -3.40 -5.35
CA ALA A 22 6.75 -3.05 -6.72
C ALA A 22 7.19 -1.58 -6.85
N VAL A 23 6.47 -0.65 -6.21
CA VAL A 23 6.78 0.79 -6.21
C VAL A 23 8.07 1.07 -5.44
N THR A 24 8.26 0.50 -4.25
CA THR A 24 9.49 0.64 -3.46
C THR A 24 10.69 0.05 -4.22
N TYR A 25 10.56 -1.14 -4.81
CA TYR A 25 11.64 -1.74 -5.61
C TYR A 25 12.01 -0.89 -6.83
N HIS A 26 11.02 -0.39 -7.58
CA HIS A 26 11.27 0.50 -8.72
C HIS A 26 11.94 1.81 -8.28
N ALA A 27 11.54 2.37 -7.14
CA ALA A 27 12.15 3.57 -6.56
C ALA A 27 13.61 3.34 -6.21
N VAL A 28 13.94 2.26 -5.49
CA VAL A 28 15.33 1.88 -5.15
C VAL A 28 16.16 1.65 -6.42
N ALA A 29 15.65 0.91 -7.40
CA ALA A 29 16.35 0.67 -8.67
C ALA A 29 16.58 1.97 -9.47
N ARG A 30 15.65 2.93 -9.40
CA ARG A 30 15.78 4.25 -10.05
C ARG A 30 16.79 5.14 -9.32
N VAL A 31 16.79 5.16 -7.99
CA VAL A 31 17.78 5.86 -7.16
C VAL A 31 19.18 5.31 -7.41
N TYR A 32 19.36 3.99 -7.37
CA TYR A 32 20.65 3.33 -7.58
C TYR A 32 21.26 3.60 -8.97
N ARG A 33 20.43 3.78 -9.99
CA ARG A 33 20.85 4.08 -11.37
C ARG A 33 21.08 5.58 -11.65
N THR A 34 20.88 6.47 -10.68
CA THR A 34 20.94 7.92 -10.89
C THR A 34 22.08 8.55 -10.10
N ASN A 35 22.95 9.27 -10.80
CA ASN A 35 24.05 10.01 -10.17
C ASN A 35 23.61 11.41 -9.65
N ASP A 36 22.34 11.79 -9.83
CA ASP A 36 21.77 13.03 -9.30
C ASP A 36 21.10 12.81 -7.92
N PRO A 37 21.70 13.33 -6.82
CA PRO A 37 21.12 13.22 -5.49
C PRO A 37 19.82 14.02 -5.32
N ALA A 38 19.53 15.02 -6.16
CA ALA A 38 18.29 15.79 -6.09
C ALA A 38 17.09 14.99 -6.64
N SER A 39 17.25 14.35 -7.81
CA SER A 39 16.31 13.37 -8.36
C SER A 39 16.08 12.20 -7.40
N ALA A 40 17.17 11.63 -6.85
CA ALA A 40 17.08 10.53 -5.88
C ALA A 40 16.21 10.88 -4.65
N LYS A 41 16.45 12.06 -4.02
CA LYS A 41 15.65 12.54 -2.88
C LYS A 41 14.16 12.68 -3.23
N LYS A 42 13.84 13.23 -4.41
CA LYS A 42 12.44 13.36 -4.88
C LYS A 42 11.76 12.01 -5.04
N VAL A 43 12.44 11.02 -5.61
CA VAL A 43 11.92 9.65 -5.78
C VAL A 43 11.64 9.01 -4.41
N VAL A 44 12.60 9.04 -3.48
CA VAL A 44 12.42 8.48 -2.12
C VAL A 44 11.26 9.15 -1.39
N LEU A 45 11.16 10.48 -1.44
CA LEU A 45 10.09 11.23 -0.77
C LEU A 45 8.70 10.89 -1.34
N LEU A 46 8.58 10.83 -2.68
CA LEU A 46 7.34 10.46 -3.35
C LEU A 46 6.91 9.03 -2.98
N THR A 47 7.84 8.08 -3.00
CA THR A 47 7.60 6.69 -2.61
C THR A 47 7.15 6.56 -1.16
N PHE A 48 7.81 7.27 -0.24
CA PHE A 48 7.43 7.27 1.18
C PHE A 48 5.99 7.78 1.41
N PHE A 49 5.58 8.87 0.75
CA PHE A 49 4.21 9.35 0.86
C PHE A 49 3.21 8.41 0.17
N ALA A 50 3.54 7.84 -0.98
CA ALA A 50 2.70 6.84 -1.65
C ALA A 50 2.47 5.61 -0.76
N ASP A 51 3.53 5.08 -0.15
CA ASP A 51 3.47 3.95 0.77
C ASP A 51 2.66 4.30 2.03
N LEU A 52 2.76 5.52 2.57
CA LEU A 52 1.89 6.00 3.66
C LEU A 52 0.41 6.01 3.27
N PHE A 53 0.05 6.48 2.07
CA PHE A 53 -1.34 6.47 1.59
C PHE A 53 -1.86 5.04 1.38
N LEU A 54 -1.05 4.15 0.81
CA LEU A 54 -1.39 2.74 0.61
C LEU A 54 -1.51 1.99 1.95
N PHE A 55 -0.68 2.32 2.94
CA PHE A 55 -0.78 1.78 4.30
C PHE A 55 -2.04 2.28 5.02
N GLY A 56 -2.35 3.57 4.96
CA GLY A 56 -3.57 4.13 5.52
C GLY A 56 -4.83 3.56 4.86
N GLY A 57 -4.81 3.41 3.53
CA GLY A 57 -5.87 2.79 2.75
C GLY A 57 -6.10 1.32 3.13
N SER A 58 -5.04 0.51 3.19
CA SER A 58 -5.14 -0.89 3.63
C SER A 58 -5.57 -1.02 5.10
N GLY A 59 -5.11 -0.12 5.98
CA GLY A 59 -5.61 -0.01 7.36
C GLY A 59 -7.12 0.25 7.44
N TYR A 60 -7.65 1.13 6.59
CA TYR A 60 -9.09 1.36 6.47
C TYR A 60 -9.85 0.13 5.93
N LEU A 61 -9.30 -0.59 4.95
CA LEU A 61 -9.87 -1.84 4.45
C LEU A 61 -9.90 -2.92 5.54
N ILE A 62 -8.85 -3.02 6.36
CA ILE A 62 -8.78 -3.92 7.52
C ILE A 62 -9.80 -3.51 8.58
N TYR A 63 -9.96 -2.22 8.88
CA TYR A 63 -10.99 -1.71 9.80
C TYR A 63 -12.40 -2.05 9.30
N LYS A 64 -12.70 -1.85 8.01
CA LYS A 64 -13.93 -2.29 7.35
C LYS A 64 -14.15 -3.81 7.41
N LEU A 65 -13.09 -4.60 7.46
CA LEU A 65 -13.14 -6.06 7.63
C LEU A 65 -13.47 -6.45 9.09
N LYS A 66 -13.22 -5.58 10.07
CA LYS A 66 -13.16 -5.90 11.52
C LYS A 66 -14.43 -5.58 12.33
N ILE A 67 -15.51 -5.07 11.71
CA ILE A 67 -16.73 -4.60 12.42
C ILE A 67 -18.01 -5.21 11.82
N PRO A 68 -18.88 -5.85 12.63
CA PRO A 68 -18.65 -6.60 13.87
C PRO A 68 -19.05 -8.10 13.67
N LEU A 69 -18.88 -9.06 14.57
CA LEU A 69 -18.39 -9.09 15.96
C LEU A 69 -19.31 -8.60 17.10
N ASP A 70 -20.60 -8.40 16.80
CA ASP A 70 -21.70 -8.25 17.76
C ASP A 70 -23.01 -8.61 17.04
N GLN A 71 -23.50 -9.83 17.26
CA GLN A 71 -24.86 -10.22 16.92
C GLN A 71 -25.54 -10.63 18.22
N LYS A 72 -26.38 -9.71 18.68
CA LYS A 72 -27.31 -9.77 19.80
C LYS A 72 -28.23 -11.00 19.76
#